data_AF-A0A8J8Q0K9-F1
#
_entry.id   AF-A0A8J8Q0K9-F1
#
_cell.length_a   1.000
_cell.length_b   1.000
_cell.length_c   1.000
_cell.angle_alpha   90.00
_cell.angle_beta   90.00
_cell.angle_gamma   90.00
#
_symmetry.space_group_name_H-M   'P 1'
#
loop_
_entity.id
_entity.type
_entity.pdbx_description
1 polymer ?
#
loop_
_entity_poly.entity_id
_entity_poly.type
_entity_poly.pdbx_seq_one_letter_code
_entity_poly.pdbx_strand_id
1 'polypeptide(L)'
;MADSPTKDRTAERRCHGTSGGAPSPPESTKNQSDESPPAELSPTSAARCLLESVRYEESPDPFLDAIAEATDADLNRVRTDPRAGLAFWLNVYNAAAQLLLERRPALFESRVRFFRARAVTVATVELSLDDIEHGILRGGRSKYGLGYLPRIERTGLGASAELELDPRIHFALNCGAASCPAVLAYDPDTVDETLDYATRSYLEETVEYDAEHDRVRVPRLSLWFIGDFGGRSGIREFLREFEQIPPESSPSLRFSKYDWTKEARQFGKYY
;
A
#
# COMPACT_ATOMS: atom_id res chain seq x y z
N MET A 1 10.96 2.72 41.04
CA MET A 1 10.92 4.07 40.45
C MET A 1 11.26 3.90 38.99
N ALA A 2 10.27 4.15 38.14
CA ALA A 2 10.31 3.95 36.71
C ALA A 2 11.08 5.10 36.05
N ASP A 3 11.81 4.78 34.99
CA ASP A 3 12.32 5.79 34.07
C ASP A 3 12.27 5.24 32.64
N SER A 4 11.36 5.79 31.82
CA SER A 4 11.43 5.85 30.36
C SER A 4 10.22 6.63 29.80
N PRO A 5 10.46 7.83 29.26
CA PRO A 5 9.69 8.33 28.13
C PRO A 5 10.62 9.06 27.15
N THR A 6 11.24 8.34 26.21
CA THR A 6 12.08 8.98 25.18
C THR A 6 11.83 8.49 23.76
N LYS A 7 11.23 7.30 23.58
CA LYS A 7 10.91 6.76 22.24
C LYS A 7 9.68 7.42 21.59
N ASP A 8 8.68 7.78 22.38
CA ASP A 8 7.38 8.26 21.87
C ASP A 8 7.50 9.59 21.12
N ARG A 9 8.32 10.51 21.64
CA ARG A 9 8.53 11.86 21.06
C ARG A 9 9.27 11.86 19.72
N THR A 10 10.01 10.81 19.39
CA THR A 10 10.74 10.68 18.12
C THR A 10 9.83 10.26 16.97
N ALA A 11 8.85 9.39 17.24
CA ALA A 11 7.84 8.96 16.27
C ALA A 11 6.93 10.13 15.89
N GLU A 12 6.41 10.85 16.89
CA GLU A 12 5.59 12.05 16.68
C GLU A 12 6.32 13.11 15.87
N ARG A 13 7.60 13.39 16.16
CA ARG A 13 8.39 14.38 15.39
C ARG A 13 8.61 14.00 13.93
N ARG A 14 8.69 12.70 13.61
CA ARG A 14 8.82 12.22 12.22
C ARG A 14 7.50 12.38 11.46
N CYS A 15 6.40 12.13 12.15
CA CYS A 15 5.04 12.25 11.64
C CYS A 15 4.57 13.70 11.42
N HIS A 16 5.09 14.64 12.20
CA HIS A 16 4.72 16.07 12.12
C HIS A 16 5.74 16.90 11.31
N GLY A 17 6.77 16.26 10.73
CA GLY A 17 7.85 16.94 10.01
C GLY A 17 7.52 17.14 8.52
N THR A 18 7.30 18.40 8.12
CA THR A 18 7.30 18.81 6.70
C THR A 18 8.69 18.68 6.07
N SER A 19 8.69 18.47 4.76
CA SER A 19 9.85 18.23 3.89
C SER A 19 11.03 19.22 4.09
N GLY A 20 12.25 18.67 4.05
CA GLY A 20 13.49 19.40 4.26
C GLY A 20 13.89 20.29 3.07
N GLY A 21 14.30 21.52 3.38
CA GLY A 21 15.04 22.45 2.51
C GLY A 21 16.17 23.12 3.28
N ALA A 22 17.36 23.20 2.67
CA ALA A 22 18.63 23.63 3.25
C ALA A 22 18.71 25.15 3.64
N PRO A 23 19.70 25.59 4.44
CA PRO A 23 19.65 26.84 5.19
C PRO A 23 20.39 28.02 4.53
N SER A 24 19.93 29.25 4.78
CA SER A 24 20.70 30.52 4.70
C SER A 24 20.01 31.66 5.50
N PRO A 25 20.74 32.69 5.97
CA PRO A 25 20.58 33.19 7.35
C PRO A 25 20.05 34.65 7.42
N PRO A 26 20.13 35.36 8.57
CA PRO A 26 18.97 35.74 9.38
C PRO A 26 18.56 37.20 9.20
N GLU A 27 17.26 37.49 9.34
CA GLU A 27 16.81 38.85 9.65
C GLU A 27 15.77 38.84 10.76
N SER A 28 15.99 39.72 11.73
CA SER A 28 15.34 39.76 13.03
C SER A 28 14.12 40.70 13.03
N THR A 29 12.96 40.20 13.45
CA THR A 29 12.02 41.00 14.27
C THR A 29 11.03 40.12 15.03
N LYS A 30 10.80 40.52 16.29
CA LYS A 30 9.90 39.95 17.30
C LYS A 30 8.44 39.88 16.81
N ASN A 31 7.70 38.84 17.18
CA ASN A 31 6.88 38.76 18.40
C ASN A 31 5.65 37.84 18.18
N GLN A 32 5.21 37.23 19.30
CA GLN A 32 3.90 36.61 19.55
C GLN A 32 3.75 35.11 19.20
N SER A 33 3.75 34.36 20.30
CA SER A 33 3.21 33.02 20.51
C SER A 33 1.80 32.89 19.92
N ASP A 34 1.67 32.05 18.90
CA ASP A 34 0.41 31.47 18.49
C ASP A 34 0.56 29.95 18.69
N GLU A 35 0.26 29.49 19.90
CA GLU A 35 0.19 28.07 20.23
C GLU A 35 -1.12 27.54 19.62
N SER A 36 -1.08 27.29 18.31
CA SER A 36 -2.14 26.55 17.62
C SER A 36 -2.27 25.16 18.27
N PRO A 37 -3.49 24.65 18.48
CA PRO A 37 -3.67 23.28 18.96
C PRO A 37 -2.91 22.32 18.03
N PRO A 38 -2.35 21.20 18.55
CA PRO A 38 -1.66 20.24 17.69
C PRO A 38 -2.62 19.83 16.58
N ALA A 39 -2.22 20.06 15.32
CA ALA A 39 -3.05 19.77 14.17
C ALA A 39 -3.48 18.29 14.24
N GLU A 40 -4.79 18.04 14.33
CA GLU A 40 -5.31 16.67 14.25
C GLU A 40 -4.74 16.01 12.99
N LEU A 41 -4.06 14.89 13.17
CA LEU A 41 -3.40 14.19 12.08
C LEU A 41 -4.45 13.78 11.04
N SER A 42 -4.26 14.23 9.79
CA SER A 42 -5.13 13.79 8.70
C SER A 42 -5.11 12.26 8.58
N PRO A 43 -6.20 11.60 8.12
CA PRO A 43 -6.21 10.14 7.96
C PRO A 43 -5.07 9.61 7.08
N THR A 44 -4.70 10.33 6.01
CA THR A 44 -3.57 9.98 5.15
C THR A 44 -2.23 10.04 5.90
N SER A 45 -2.04 11.06 6.74
CA SER A 45 -0.83 11.17 7.59
C SER A 45 -0.80 10.08 8.65
N ALA A 46 -1.94 9.80 9.30
CA ALA A 46 -2.06 8.71 10.27
C ALA A 46 -1.74 7.35 9.64
N ALA A 47 -2.25 7.07 8.44
CA ALA A 47 -1.96 5.83 7.71
C ALA A 47 -0.47 5.69 7.35
N ARG A 48 0.16 6.76 6.87
CA ARG A 48 1.61 6.78 6.63
C ARG A 48 2.39 6.50 7.91
N CYS A 49 2.07 7.21 8.98
CA CYS A 49 2.71 7.04 10.28
C CYS A 49 2.51 5.66 10.89
N LEU A 50 1.35 5.07 10.69
CA LEU A 50 1.09 3.68 11.04
C LEU A 50 2.10 2.76 10.34
N LEU A 51 2.28 2.90 9.03
CA LEU A 51 3.25 2.07 8.31
C LEU A 51 4.71 2.33 8.75
N GLU A 52 5.08 3.59 8.96
CA GLU A 52 6.42 3.95 9.42
C GLU A 52 6.70 3.41 10.83
N SER A 53 5.73 3.46 11.75
CA SER A 53 5.88 2.90 13.09
C SER A 53 6.15 1.38 13.03
N VAL A 54 5.47 0.66 12.13
CA VAL A 54 5.73 -0.76 11.89
C VAL A 54 7.13 -0.98 11.30
N ARG A 55 7.58 -0.12 10.38
CA ARG A 55 8.93 -0.17 9.79
C ARG A 55 10.03 0.03 10.84
N TYR A 56 9.84 0.97 11.77
CA TYR A 56 10.84 1.32 12.77
C TYR A 56 10.65 0.62 14.12
N GLU A 57 9.67 -0.30 14.22
CA GLU A 57 9.36 -1.05 15.44
C GLU A 57 8.99 -0.13 16.61
N GLU A 58 8.26 0.93 16.29
CA GLU A 58 7.66 1.88 17.21
C GLU A 58 6.19 1.49 17.46
N SER A 59 5.54 2.14 18.44
CA SER A 59 4.15 1.82 18.77
C SER A 59 3.21 2.24 17.63
N PRO A 60 2.44 1.31 17.03
CA PRO A 60 1.46 1.65 16.00
C PRO A 60 0.12 2.12 16.58
N ASP A 61 -0.11 1.90 17.88
CA ASP A 61 -1.42 2.02 18.51
C ASP A 61 -2.03 3.44 18.40
N PRO A 62 -1.28 4.55 18.59
CA PRO A 62 -1.84 5.90 18.42
C PRO A 62 -2.42 6.14 17.02
N PHE A 63 -1.78 5.58 15.99
CA PHE A 63 -2.22 5.74 14.60
C PHE A 63 -3.35 4.77 14.24
N LEU A 64 -3.38 3.57 14.85
CA LEU A 64 -4.51 2.66 14.76
C LEU A 64 -5.77 3.28 15.37
N ASP A 65 -5.64 3.88 16.55
CA ASP A 65 -6.74 4.55 17.24
C ASP A 65 -7.28 5.74 16.43
N ALA A 66 -6.38 6.61 15.93
CA ALA A 66 -6.77 7.74 15.08
C ALA A 66 -7.54 7.30 13.81
N ILE A 67 -7.13 6.21 13.17
CA ILE A 67 -7.82 5.68 11.98
C ILE A 67 -9.13 4.98 12.35
N ALA A 68 -9.18 4.29 13.49
CA ALA A 68 -10.38 3.61 13.97
C ALA A 68 -11.48 4.61 14.37
N GLU A 69 -11.10 5.75 14.93
CA GLU A 69 -11.99 6.82 15.40
C GLU A 69 -12.35 7.85 14.32
N ALA A 70 -11.71 7.78 13.14
CA ALA A 70 -11.96 8.69 12.02
C ALA A 70 -13.46 8.75 11.67
N THR A 71 -13.98 9.95 11.52
CA THR A 71 -15.37 10.18 11.12
C THR A 71 -15.53 10.09 9.60
N ASP A 72 -16.78 10.03 9.14
CA ASP A 72 -17.09 10.15 7.72
C ASP A 72 -16.59 11.45 7.09
N ALA A 73 -16.53 12.54 7.87
CA ALA A 73 -16.02 13.83 7.42
C ALA A 73 -14.49 13.78 7.23
N ASP A 74 -13.77 13.13 8.15
CA ASP A 74 -12.31 12.98 8.06
C ASP A 74 -11.92 12.17 6.82
N LEU A 75 -12.68 11.11 6.53
CA LEU A 75 -12.47 10.26 5.35
C LEU A 75 -12.96 10.89 4.04
N ASN A 76 -13.55 12.10 4.06
CA ASN A 76 -14.09 12.71 2.84
C ASN A 76 -13.00 12.86 1.75
N ARG A 77 -11.80 13.33 2.11
CA ARG A 77 -10.68 13.43 1.16
C ARG A 77 -10.27 12.05 0.64
N VAL A 78 -10.13 11.06 1.52
CA VAL A 78 -9.78 9.67 1.14
C VAL A 78 -10.77 9.09 0.13
N ARG A 79 -12.06 9.46 0.23
CA ARG A 79 -13.13 8.98 -0.67
C ARG A 79 -13.25 9.75 -1.98
N THR A 80 -12.77 10.99 -2.04
CA THR A 80 -13.04 11.89 -3.18
C THR A 80 -11.80 12.25 -3.99
N ASP A 81 -10.61 12.15 -3.41
CA ASP A 81 -9.33 12.36 -4.07
C ASP A 81 -8.66 10.99 -4.31
N PRO A 82 -8.57 10.52 -5.57
CA PRO A 82 -8.00 9.21 -5.88
C PRO A 82 -6.59 9.01 -5.33
N ARG A 83 -5.76 10.06 -5.33
CA ARG A 83 -4.38 9.99 -4.82
C ARG A 83 -4.35 9.85 -3.30
N ALA A 84 -5.20 10.60 -2.61
CA ALA A 84 -5.36 10.46 -1.16
C ALA A 84 -5.90 9.07 -0.78
N GLY A 85 -6.88 8.58 -1.53
CA GLY A 85 -7.43 7.23 -1.38
C GLY A 85 -6.36 6.15 -1.54
N LEU A 86 -5.61 6.18 -2.64
CA LEU A 86 -4.52 5.22 -2.89
C LEU A 86 -3.47 5.27 -1.79
N ALA A 87 -2.94 6.45 -1.46
CA ALA A 87 -1.91 6.59 -0.43
C ALA A 87 -2.39 6.04 0.94
N PHE A 88 -3.62 6.38 1.34
CA PHE A 88 -4.21 5.88 2.57
C PHE A 88 -4.30 4.35 2.59
N TRP A 89 -4.95 3.75 1.59
CA TRP A 89 -5.24 2.32 1.61
C TRP A 89 -4.02 1.44 1.36
N LEU A 90 -3.04 1.89 0.56
CA LEU A 90 -1.75 1.20 0.40
C LEU A 90 -0.98 1.13 1.72
N ASN A 91 -0.90 2.25 2.44
CA ASN A 91 -0.23 2.30 3.74
C ASN A 91 -0.95 1.44 4.78
N VAL A 92 -2.29 1.55 4.88
CA VAL A 92 -3.10 0.77 5.83
C VAL A 92 -2.97 -0.73 5.53
N TYR A 93 -3.07 -1.17 4.27
CA TYR A 93 -2.93 -2.57 3.90
C TYR A 93 -1.57 -3.12 4.32
N ASN A 94 -0.49 -2.43 3.91
CA ASN A 94 0.87 -2.90 4.16
C ASN A 94 1.16 -2.97 5.66
N ALA A 95 0.75 -1.96 6.44
CA ALA A 95 0.92 -1.98 7.88
C ALA A 95 0.11 -3.11 8.54
N ALA A 96 -1.16 -3.26 8.17
CA ALA A 96 -2.03 -4.31 8.71
C ALA A 96 -1.50 -5.72 8.39
N ALA A 97 -0.96 -5.94 7.18
CA ALA A 97 -0.36 -7.21 6.79
C ALA A 97 0.86 -7.55 7.67
N GLN A 98 1.78 -6.60 7.85
CA GLN A 98 2.96 -6.80 8.71
C GLN A 98 2.56 -7.03 10.17
N LEU A 99 1.61 -6.26 10.71
CA LEU A 99 1.09 -6.46 12.07
C LEU A 99 0.41 -7.82 12.24
N LEU A 100 -0.29 -8.33 11.22
CA LEU A 100 -0.89 -9.67 11.27
C LEU A 100 0.17 -10.77 11.28
N LEU A 101 1.23 -10.63 10.48
CA LEU A 101 2.35 -11.57 10.44
C LEU A 101 3.12 -11.64 11.76
N GLU A 102 3.18 -10.52 12.48
CA GLU A 102 3.83 -10.37 13.78
C GLU A 102 2.93 -10.86 14.93
N ARG A 103 1.71 -10.30 15.04
CA ARG A 103 0.80 -10.56 16.16
C ARG A 103 0.11 -11.93 16.07
N ARG A 104 -0.11 -12.46 14.87
CA ARG A 104 -0.82 -13.73 14.62
C ARG A 104 -0.17 -14.58 13.52
N PRO A 105 1.12 -14.98 13.68
CA PRO A 105 1.90 -15.64 12.64
C PRO A 105 1.30 -16.96 12.15
N ALA A 106 0.63 -17.71 13.02
CA ALA A 106 0.00 -19.00 12.68
C ALA A 106 -1.11 -18.88 11.63
N LEU A 107 -1.72 -17.71 11.45
CA LEU A 107 -2.72 -17.51 10.40
C LEU A 107 -2.12 -17.67 9.00
N PHE A 108 -0.83 -17.36 8.82
CA PHE A 108 -0.15 -17.43 7.53
C PHE A 108 -0.03 -18.86 6.99
N GLU A 109 -0.11 -19.88 7.85
CA GLU A 109 -0.17 -21.30 7.43
C GLU A 109 -1.38 -21.58 6.51
N SER A 110 -2.44 -20.79 6.63
CA SER A 110 -3.59 -20.83 5.75
C SER A 110 -3.85 -19.45 5.17
N ARG A 111 -3.42 -19.24 3.92
CA ARG A 111 -3.67 -18.01 3.15
C ARG A 111 -5.11 -17.53 3.25
N VAL A 112 -6.08 -18.44 3.14
CA VAL A 112 -7.51 -18.09 3.26
C VAL A 112 -7.84 -17.50 4.64
N ARG A 113 -7.31 -18.07 5.72
CA ARG A 113 -7.50 -17.54 7.07
C ARG A 113 -6.76 -16.22 7.27
N PHE A 114 -5.54 -16.11 6.73
CA PHE A 114 -4.73 -14.90 6.81
C PHE A 114 -5.42 -13.70 6.17
N PHE A 115 -5.80 -13.80 4.89
CA PHE A 115 -6.40 -12.67 4.16
C PHE A 115 -7.80 -12.29 4.65
N ARG A 116 -8.55 -13.24 5.24
CA ARG A 116 -9.90 -13.00 5.81
C ARG A 116 -9.88 -12.59 7.28
N ALA A 117 -8.73 -12.62 7.94
CA ALA A 117 -8.67 -12.22 9.34
C ALA A 117 -8.91 -10.72 9.45
N ARG A 118 -9.69 -10.31 10.47
CA ARG A 118 -9.89 -8.89 10.80
C ARG A 118 -8.55 -8.27 11.15
N ALA A 119 -8.09 -7.33 10.32
CA ALA A 119 -6.73 -6.86 10.30
C ALA A 119 -6.57 -5.47 10.92
N VAL A 120 -7.52 -4.57 10.65
CA VAL A 120 -7.51 -3.18 11.08
C VAL A 120 -8.94 -2.65 11.19
N THR A 121 -9.15 -1.63 12.02
CA THR A 121 -10.43 -0.92 12.12
C THR A 121 -10.28 0.45 11.50
N VAL A 122 -11.21 0.84 10.61
CA VAL A 122 -11.26 2.15 9.97
C VAL A 122 -12.67 2.71 10.13
N ALA A 123 -12.81 3.89 10.74
CA ALA A 123 -14.11 4.50 11.03
C ALA A 123 -15.10 3.49 11.68
N THR A 124 -14.67 2.83 12.74
CA THR A 124 -15.38 1.76 13.49
C THR A 124 -15.67 0.45 12.73
N VAL A 125 -15.31 0.36 11.45
CA VAL A 125 -15.50 -0.84 10.63
C VAL A 125 -14.24 -1.71 10.69
N GLU A 126 -14.39 -2.95 11.18
CA GLU A 126 -13.32 -3.95 11.12
C GLU A 126 -13.16 -4.48 9.69
N LEU A 127 -11.95 -4.38 9.14
CA LEU A 127 -11.60 -4.75 7.78
C LEU A 127 -10.54 -5.85 7.76
N SER A 128 -10.69 -6.79 6.85
CA SER A 128 -9.64 -7.76 6.50
C SER A 128 -8.76 -7.26 5.34
N LEU A 129 -7.65 -7.96 5.07
CA LEU A 129 -6.82 -7.66 3.91
C LEU A 129 -7.59 -7.87 2.60
N ASP A 130 -8.46 -8.90 2.53
CA ASP A 130 -9.38 -9.12 1.41
C ASP A 130 -10.32 -7.90 1.21
N ASP A 131 -10.77 -7.27 2.29
CA ASP A 131 -11.66 -6.11 2.22
C ASP A 131 -10.97 -4.88 1.64
N ILE A 132 -9.73 -4.64 2.05
CA ILE A 132 -8.96 -3.51 1.54
C ILE A 132 -8.55 -3.76 0.08
N GLU A 133 -7.98 -4.92 -0.24
CA GLU A 133 -7.47 -5.20 -1.59
C GLU A 133 -8.62 -5.36 -2.59
N HIS A 134 -9.60 -6.21 -2.30
CA HIS A 134 -10.63 -6.58 -3.27
C HIS A 134 -11.89 -5.75 -3.15
N GLY A 135 -12.21 -5.28 -1.94
CA GLY A 135 -13.35 -4.39 -1.72
C GLY A 135 -13.05 -2.96 -2.16
N ILE A 136 -11.87 -2.44 -1.83
CA ILE A 136 -11.56 -1.01 -1.97
C ILE A 136 -10.60 -0.73 -3.13
N LEU A 137 -9.36 -1.21 -3.05
CA LEU A 137 -8.30 -0.88 -4.02
C LEU A 137 -8.59 -1.40 -5.43
N ARG A 138 -9.25 -2.56 -5.54
CA ARG A 138 -9.64 -3.15 -6.83
C ARG A 138 -11.05 -2.76 -7.29
N GLY A 139 -11.66 -1.74 -6.70
CA GLY A 139 -13.00 -1.26 -7.07
C GLY A 139 -14.07 -2.35 -6.97
N GLY A 140 -14.11 -3.06 -5.83
CA GLY A 140 -15.10 -4.10 -5.59
C GLY A 140 -14.97 -5.35 -6.48
N ARG A 141 -13.81 -5.63 -7.10
CA ARG A 141 -13.62 -6.85 -7.92
C ARG A 141 -13.41 -8.11 -7.08
N SER A 142 -14.06 -9.19 -7.47
CA SER A 142 -13.91 -10.50 -6.83
C SER A 142 -12.53 -11.12 -7.06
N LYS A 143 -12.01 -11.78 -6.04
CA LYS A 143 -10.78 -12.58 -6.12
C LYS A 143 -10.94 -13.92 -6.84
N TYR A 144 -12.18 -14.40 -6.97
CA TYR A 144 -12.49 -15.66 -7.66
C TYR A 144 -12.83 -15.47 -9.14
N GLY A 145 -12.92 -14.22 -9.60
CA GLY A 145 -13.30 -13.88 -10.97
C GLY A 145 -12.13 -13.56 -11.90
N LEU A 146 -10.87 -13.82 -11.48
CA LEU A 146 -9.67 -13.40 -12.23
C LEU A 146 -9.64 -11.89 -12.57
N GLY A 147 -10.34 -11.07 -11.78
CA GLY A 147 -10.51 -9.64 -12.03
C GLY A 147 -11.71 -9.26 -12.91
N TYR A 148 -12.51 -10.20 -13.42
CA TYR A 148 -13.65 -9.90 -14.31
C TYR A 148 -15.01 -9.83 -13.62
N LEU A 149 -15.14 -10.37 -12.41
CA LEU A 149 -16.41 -10.44 -11.70
C LEU A 149 -16.45 -9.43 -10.54
N PRO A 150 -17.60 -8.80 -10.26
CA PRO A 150 -17.76 -8.00 -9.05
C PRO A 150 -17.78 -8.91 -7.82
N ARG A 151 -17.42 -8.35 -6.67
CA ARG A 151 -17.54 -8.96 -5.35
C ARG A 151 -19.01 -8.86 -4.90
N ILE A 152 -19.54 -9.96 -4.39
CA ILE A 152 -20.94 -10.03 -3.93
C ILE A 152 -21.10 -9.29 -2.59
N GLU A 153 -20.16 -9.50 -1.67
CA GLU A 153 -20.16 -8.86 -0.36
C GLU A 153 -19.42 -7.52 -0.43
N ARG A 154 -20.10 -6.44 -0.03
CA ARG A 154 -19.47 -5.12 0.12
C ARG A 154 -18.82 -4.99 1.49
N THR A 155 -17.85 -4.08 1.58
CA THR A 155 -17.25 -3.71 2.86
C THR A 155 -18.25 -2.91 3.69
N GLY A 156 -18.07 -2.90 5.02
CA GLY A 156 -18.91 -2.11 5.93
C GLY A 156 -18.81 -0.58 5.72
N LEU A 157 -17.83 -0.12 4.93
CA LEU A 157 -17.62 1.30 4.60
C LEU A 157 -18.48 1.79 3.43
N GLY A 158 -19.21 0.90 2.76
CA GLY A 158 -20.06 1.24 1.63
C GLY A 158 -19.29 1.49 0.32
N ALA A 159 -20.05 1.71 -0.76
CA ALA A 159 -19.50 1.82 -2.11
C ALA A 159 -18.67 3.10 -2.35
N SER A 160 -18.85 4.14 -1.51
CA SER A 160 -18.09 5.39 -1.61
C SER A 160 -16.63 5.25 -1.16
N ALA A 161 -16.25 4.11 -0.57
CA ALA A 161 -14.88 3.79 -0.25
C ALA A 161 -14.14 3.08 -1.40
N GLU A 162 -14.85 2.60 -2.42
CA GLU A 162 -14.26 1.89 -3.56
C GLU A 162 -13.47 2.87 -4.46
N LEU A 163 -12.26 2.50 -4.85
CA LEU A 163 -11.42 3.29 -5.75
C LEU A 163 -11.53 2.79 -7.19
N GLU A 164 -11.19 3.67 -8.13
CA GLU A 164 -10.88 3.22 -9.50
C GLU A 164 -9.64 2.30 -9.45
N LEU A 165 -9.72 1.18 -10.16
CA LEU A 165 -8.65 0.20 -10.18
C LEU A 165 -7.42 0.75 -10.90
N ASP A 166 -6.30 0.75 -10.20
CA ASP A 166 -4.97 0.97 -10.75
C ASP A 166 -4.17 -0.36 -10.76
N PRO A 167 -3.72 -0.89 -11.91
CA PRO A 167 -2.96 -2.14 -11.97
C PRO A 167 -1.63 -2.11 -11.19
N ARG A 168 -1.05 -0.93 -10.96
CA ARG A 168 0.22 -0.74 -10.23
C ARG A 168 0.13 -1.19 -8.77
N ILE A 169 -1.06 -1.20 -8.17
CA ILE A 169 -1.25 -1.64 -6.77
C ILE A 169 -0.73 -3.06 -6.53
N HIS A 170 -0.80 -3.93 -7.55
CA HIS A 170 -0.33 -5.31 -7.45
C HIS A 170 1.17 -5.38 -7.11
N PHE A 171 1.94 -4.37 -7.50
CA PHE A 171 3.38 -4.28 -7.23
C PHE A 171 3.69 -3.41 -6.00
N ALA A 172 2.67 -2.99 -5.25
CA ALA A 172 2.76 -2.13 -4.08
C ALA A 172 2.25 -2.79 -2.78
N LEU A 173 1.54 -3.91 -2.89
CA LEU A 173 0.98 -4.65 -1.76
C LEU A 173 1.89 -5.81 -1.34
N ASN A 174 2.39 -5.75 -0.11
CA ASN A 174 3.19 -6.82 0.49
C ASN A 174 2.37 -7.56 1.55
N CYS A 175 2.12 -8.84 1.31
CA CYS A 175 1.42 -9.74 2.24
C CYS A 175 2.36 -10.63 3.06
N GLY A 176 3.68 -10.46 2.94
CA GLY A 176 4.72 -11.21 3.65
C GLY A 176 5.12 -12.54 3.03
N ALA A 177 4.86 -12.75 1.74
CA ALA A 177 5.43 -13.86 0.99
C ALA A 177 6.78 -13.46 0.37
N ALA A 178 7.69 -14.42 0.18
CA ALA A 178 9.02 -14.18 -0.40
C ALA A 178 8.95 -13.51 -1.80
N SER A 179 7.94 -13.84 -2.60
CA SER A 179 7.68 -13.18 -3.89
C SER A 179 6.84 -11.90 -3.81
N CYS A 180 6.74 -11.24 -2.64
CA CYS A 180 6.07 -9.95 -2.52
C CYS A 180 6.97 -8.78 -2.95
N PRO A 181 6.38 -7.67 -3.43
CA PRO A 181 7.13 -6.44 -3.65
C PRO A 181 7.61 -5.83 -2.33
N ALA A 182 8.61 -4.95 -2.40
CA ALA A 182 9.07 -4.22 -1.23
C ALA A 182 7.97 -3.31 -0.65
N VAL A 183 7.92 -3.18 0.68
CA VAL A 183 7.04 -2.27 1.39
C VAL A 183 7.60 -0.85 1.29
N LEU A 184 6.80 0.07 0.73
CA LEU A 184 7.08 1.50 0.65
C LEU A 184 5.97 2.30 1.35
N ALA A 185 6.29 3.54 1.75
CA ALA A 185 5.31 4.50 2.26
C ALA A 185 4.82 5.41 1.14
N TYR A 186 3.54 5.75 1.17
CA TYR A 186 2.87 6.52 0.13
C TYR A 186 2.32 7.84 0.66
N ASP A 187 2.59 8.94 -0.03
CA ASP A 187 1.94 10.24 0.20
C ASP A 187 1.00 10.59 -0.94
N PRO A 188 -0.12 11.29 -0.68
CA PRO A 188 -1.02 11.74 -1.74
C PRO A 188 -0.30 12.54 -2.84
N ASP A 189 0.71 13.33 -2.49
CA ASP A 189 1.40 14.21 -3.44
C ASP A 189 2.37 13.46 -4.36
N THR A 190 2.88 12.28 -3.94
CA THR A 190 3.92 11.50 -4.64
C THR A 190 3.51 10.05 -4.91
N VAL A 191 2.25 9.69 -4.67
CA VAL A 191 1.76 8.30 -4.75
C VAL A 191 1.98 7.69 -6.14
N ASP A 192 1.74 8.45 -7.20
CA ASP A 192 1.93 8.00 -8.59
C ASP A 192 3.41 7.66 -8.87
N GLU A 193 4.32 8.56 -8.48
CA GLU A 193 5.76 8.36 -8.66
C GLU A 193 6.27 7.16 -7.86
N THR A 194 5.75 6.98 -6.65
CA THR A 194 6.10 5.87 -5.77
C THR A 194 5.57 4.54 -6.30
N LEU A 195 4.36 4.53 -6.87
CA LEU A 195 3.76 3.37 -7.55
C LEU A 195 4.54 2.99 -8.81
N ASP A 196 4.95 3.96 -9.62
CA ASP A 196 5.76 3.72 -10.80
C ASP A 196 7.13 3.14 -10.44
N TYR A 197 7.76 3.68 -9.39
CA TYR A 197 9.01 3.15 -8.86
C TYR A 197 8.87 1.71 -8.37
N ALA A 198 7.85 1.44 -7.53
CA ALA A 198 7.60 0.10 -7.01
C ALA A 198 7.37 -0.91 -8.14
N THR A 199 6.57 -0.51 -9.13
CA THR A 199 6.25 -1.33 -10.31
C THR A 199 7.50 -1.61 -11.12
N ARG A 200 8.26 -0.57 -11.49
CA ARG A 200 9.48 -0.71 -12.28
C ARG A 200 10.50 -1.60 -11.59
N SER A 201 10.79 -1.34 -10.31
CA SER A 201 11.73 -2.12 -9.53
C SER A 201 11.35 -3.59 -9.47
N TYR A 202 10.05 -3.89 -9.28
CA TYR A 202 9.59 -5.28 -9.22
C TYR A 202 9.64 -5.97 -10.58
N LEU A 203 9.24 -5.29 -11.65
CA LEU A 203 9.27 -5.86 -12.99
C LEU A 203 10.70 -6.11 -13.47
N GLU A 204 11.63 -5.18 -13.23
CA GLU A 204 13.05 -5.36 -13.57
C GLU A 204 13.68 -6.59 -12.89
N GLU A 205 13.25 -6.92 -11.68
CA GLU A 205 13.73 -8.10 -10.96
C GLU A 205 13.07 -9.41 -11.44
N THR A 206 11.83 -9.35 -11.91
CA THR A 206 10.98 -10.55 -12.08
C THR A 206 10.57 -10.87 -13.52
N VAL A 207 10.76 -9.95 -14.45
CA VAL A 207 10.43 -10.11 -15.86
C VAL A 207 11.68 -10.51 -16.64
N GLU A 208 11.54 -11.55 -17.45
CA GLU A 208 12.60 -12.00 -18.36
C GLU A 208 12.05 -12.02 -19.78
N TYR A 209 12.62 -11.20 -20.67
CA TYR A 209 12.27 -11.18 -22.10
C TYR A 209 13.30 -11.96 -22.93
N ASP A 210 12.81 -12.98 -23.64
CA ASP A 210 13.54 -13.78 -24.61
C ASP A 210 13.20 -13.28 -26.02
N ALA A 211 14.10 -12.45 -26.57
CA ALA A 211 13.95 -11.85 -27.88
C ALA A 211 14.11 -12.85 -29.04
N GLU A 212 14.82 -13.95 -28.84
CA GLU A 212 15.04 -14.96 -29.89
C GLU A 212 13.74 -15.71 -30.20
N HIS A 213 12.96 -16.01 -29.16
CA HIS A 213 11.72 -16.79 -29.28
C HIS A 213 10.44 -15.97 -29.16
N ASP A 214 10.55 -14.64 -29.01
CA ASP A 214 9.45 -13.70 -28.72
C ASP A 214 8.57 -14.19 -27.54
N ARG A 215 9.23 -14.38 -26.39
CA ARG A 215 8.58 -14.86 -25.16
C ARG A 215 8.94 -13.96 -24.00
N VAL A 216 7.98 -13.69 -23.14
CA VAL A 216 8.22 -12.97 -21.89
C VAL A 216 7.72 -13.80 -20.73
N ARG A 217 8.58 -13.99 -19.74
CA ARG A 217 8.22 -14.56 -18.45
C ARG A 217 7.85 -13.41 -17.53
N VAL A 218 6.68 -13.48 -16.93
CA VAL A 218 6.13 -12.46 -16.03
C VAL A 218 5.71 -13.07 -14.69
N PRO A 219 5.61 -12.25 -13.63
CA PRO A 219 5.11 -12.68 -12.33
C PRO A 219 3.79 -13.44 -12.39
N ARG A 220 3.63 -14.43 -11.50
CA ARG A 220 2.36 -15.17 -11.34
C ARG A 220 1.19 -14.23 -11.00
N LEU A 221 1.49 -13.14 -10.32
CA LEU A 221 0.53 -12.11 -9.92
C LEU A 221 -0.31 -11.60 -11.09
N SER A 222 0.34 -11.33 -12.23
CA SER A 222 -0.34 -10.87 -13.46
C SER A 222 -1.35 -11.88 -14.00
N LEU A 223 -1.22 -13.18 -13.66
CA LEU A 223 -2.22 -14.20 -14.02
C LEU A 223 -3.42 -14.17 -13.06
N TRP A 224 -3.18 -14.05 -11.75
CA TRP A 224 -4.27 -14.04 -10.76
C TRP A 224 -5.17 -12.82 -10.94
N PHE A 225 -4.60 -11.70 -11.34
CA PHE A 225 -5.27 -10.43 -11.55
C PHE A 225 -5.37 -10.04 -13.02
N ILE A 226 -5.37 -11.02 -13.92
CA ILE A 226 -5.34 -10.77 -15.37
C ILE A 226 -6.43 -9.81 -15.88
N GLY A 227 -7.63 -9.84 -15.31
CA GLY A 227 -8.72 -8.94 -15.65
C GLY A 227 -8.53 -7.51 -15.16
N ASP A 228 -7.67 -7.31 -14.15
CA ASP A 228 -7.31 -5.99 -13.67
C ASP A 228 -6.36 -5.28 -14.67
N PHE A 229 -5.52 -6.07 -15.35
CA PHE A 229 -4.68 -5.59 -16.45
C PHE A 229 -5.41 -5.49 -17.79
N GLY A 230 -6.72 -5.74 -17.88
CA GLY A 230 -7.42 -5.78 -19.17
C GLY A 230 -7.09 -7.01 -20.04
N GLY A 231 -6.70 -8.12 -19.42
CA GLY A 231 -6.40 -9.38 -20.10
C GLY A 231 -4.94 -9.52 -20.54
N ARG A 232 -4.66 -10.54 -21.36
CA ARG A 232 -3.30 -10.80 -21.88
C ARG A 232 -2.78 -9.67 -22.78
N SER A 233 -3.67 -8.94 -23.45
CA SER A 233 -3.31 -7.76 -24.26
C SER A 233 -2.83 -6.63 -23.36
N GLY A 234 -3.60 -6.28 -22.34
CA GLY A 234 -3.24 -5.18 -21.45
C GLY A 234 -2.05 -5.51 -20.54
N ILE A 235 -1.78 -6.79 -20.21
CA ILE A 235 -0.48 -7.19 -19.64
C ILE A 235 0.67 -6.79 -20.56
N ARG A 236 0.57 -7.02 -21.88
CA ARG A 236 1.64 -6.64 -22.81
C ARG A 236 1.77 -5.12 -22.95
N GLU A 237 0.64 -4.42 -22.96
CA GLU A 237 0.63 -2.96 -22.97
C GLU A 237 1.34 -2.39 -21.74
N PHE A 238 0.98 -2.90 -20.56
CA PHE A 238 1.64 -2.55 -19.30
C PHE A 238 3.15 -2.84 -19.32
N LEU A 239 3.57 -3.99 -19.86
CA LEU A 239 5.00 -4.30 -20.00
C LEU A 239 5.73 -3.33 -20.96
N ARG A 240 5.06 -2.82 -22.02
CA ARG A 240 5.67 -1.81 -22.90
C ARG A 240 5.76 -0.46 -22.22
N GLU A 241 4.72 -0.08 -21.49
CA GLU A 241 4.68 1.16 -20.70
C GLU A 241 5.85 1.24 -19.72
N PHE A 242 6.14 0.12 -19.04
CA PHE A 242 7.29 -0.02 -18.14
C PHE A 242 8.57 -0.49 -18.84
N GLU A 243 8.63 -0.45 -20.18
CA GLU A 243 9.83 -0.72 -21.00
C GLU A 243 10.45 -2.12 -20.80
N GLN A 244 9.64 -3.09 -20.35
CA GLN A 244 10.07 -4.48 -20.13
C GLN A 244 10.11 -5.31 -21.42
N ILE A 245 9.45 -4.84 -22.48
CA ILE A 245 9.46 -5.44 -23.82
C ILE A 245 9.49 -4.34 -24.89
N PRO A 246 10.01 -4.61 -26.11
CA PRO A 246 10.03 -3.64 -27.19
C PRO A 246 8.62 -3.16 -27.59
N PRO A 247 8.43 -1.89 -28.02
CA PRO A 247 7.11 -1.33 -28.37
C PRO A 247 6.32 -2.14 -29.41
N GLU A 248 7.01 -2.66 -30.42
CA GLU A 248 6.39 -3.41 -31.52
C GLU A 248 6.25 -4.92 -31.23
N SER A 249 6.73 -5.39 -30.08
CA SER A 249 6.70 -6.82 -29.73
C SER A 249 5.31 -7.26 -29.25
N SER A 250 4.98 -8.53 -29.49
CA SER A 250 3.75 -9.15 -28.96
C SER A 250 4.02 -10.55 -28.39
N PRO A 251 4.93 -10.65 -27.42
CA PRO A 251 5.47 -11.93 -27.00
C PRO A 251 4.43 -12.86 -26.41
N SER A 252 4.71 -14.15 -26.46
CA SER A 252 3.91 -15.13 -25.74
C SER A 252 4.19 -15.06 -24.23
N LEU A 253 3.16 -14.76 -23.43
CA LEU A 253 3.32 -14.68 -21.97
C LEU A 253 3.50 -16.07 -21.34
N ARG A 254 4.52 -16.22 -20.49
CA ARG A 254 4.72 -17.31 -19.54
C ARG A 254 4.66 -16.76 -18.13
N PHE A 255 4.08 -17.51 -17.19
CA PHE A 255 3.94 -17.05 -15.81
C PHE A 255 4.88 -17.83 -14.88
N SER A 256 5.68 -17.10 -14.11
CA SER A 256 6.60 -17.65 -13.10
C SER A 256 5.86 -18.44 -12.02
N LYS A 257 6.59 -19.24 -11.24
CA LYS A 257 6.05 -19.77 -9.97
C LYS A 257 5.99 -18.62 -8.95
N TYR A 258 5.15 -18.77 -7.94
CA TYR A 258 5.07 -17.80 -6.84
C TYR A 258 5.51 -18.51 -5.56
N ASP A 259 6.49 -17.93 -4.87
CA ASP A 259 7.00 -18.46 -3.62
C ASP A 259 6.20 -17.88 -2.45
N TRP A 260 5.48 -18.76 -1.76
CA TRP A 260 4.66 -18.43 -0.59
C TRP A 260 5.41 -18.62 0.73
N THR A 261 6.71 -18.88 0.69
CA THR A 261 7.55 -18.92 1.90
C THR A 261 7.41 -17.58 2.63
N LYS A 262 7.15 -17.65 3.94
CA LYS A 262 6.95 -16.45 4.76
C LYS A 262 8.24 -15.65 4.83
N GLU A 263 8.18 -14.41 4.40
CA GLU A 263 9.26 -13.43 4.51
C GLU A 263 8.66 -12.07 4.91
N ALA A 264 8.71 -11.78 6.20
CA ALA A 264 8.15 -10.55 6.74
C ALA A 264 9.15 -9.40 6.63
N ARG A 265 8.65 -8.16 6.69
CA ARG A 265 9.45 -6.93 6.82
C ARG A 265 10.41 -6.65 5.65
N GLN A 266 10.02 -7.00 4.42
CA GLN A 266 10.74 -6.61 3.21
C GLN A 266 10.53 -5.12 2.89
N PHE A 267 11.09 -4.22 3.70
CA PHE A 267 10.99 -2.77 3.45
C PHE A 267 12.00 -2.31 2.38
N GLY A 268 11.55 -1.46 1.46
CA GLY A 268 12.40 -0.86 0.44
C GLY A 268 13.49 0.04 1.05
N LYS A 269 14.64 0.15 0.37
CA LYS A 269 15.79 0.91 0.88
C LYS A 269 15.66 2.43 0.78
N TYR A 270 14.66 2.96 0.06
CA TYR A 270 14.51 4.42 -0.16
C TYR A 270 13.05 4.87 -0.16
N TYR A 271 12.91 6.16 0.18
CA TYR A 271 11.74 6.95 0.61
C TYR A 271 11.43 6.87 2.12
#